data_AF-A0A973GTM4-F1
#
_entry.id   AF-A0A973GTM4-F1
#
_cell.length_a   1.000
_cell.length_b   1.000
_cell.length_c   1.000
_cell.angle_alpha   90.00
_cell.angle_beta   90.00
_cell.angle_gamma   90.00
#
_symmetry.space_group_name_H-M   'P 1'
#
loop_
_entity.id
_entity.type
_entity.pdbx_description
1 polymer ?
#
loop_
_entity_poly.entity_id
_entity_poly.type
_entity_poly.pdbx_seq_one_letter_code
_entity_poly.pdbx_strand_id
1 'polypeptide(L)'
;MLRKSAKEDTTLCVNFCRYYKPGRNEEFACQGFVVVHGLIKKGRKLSQEKPGIAEKPDARTLEQLKGRVCSACSFREADCDFILSGGTASPCGGFALLSHLIGSRELNLEEIE
;
A
#
# COMPACT_ATOMS: atom_id res chain seq x y z
N MET A 1 -6.54 -5.06 14.30
CA MET A 1 -6.16 -3.79 13.65
C MET A 1 -4.80 -3.37 14.18
N LEU A 2 -3.82 -3.13 13.31
CA LEU A 2 -2.48 -2.69 13.70
C LEU A 2 -2.52 -1.18 13.96
N ARG A 3 -2.20 -0.76 15.19
CA ARG A 3 -2.01 0.66 15.53
C ARG A 3 -0.58 1.06 15.14
N LYS A 4 -0.41 2.20 14.47
CA LYS A 4 0.93 2.77 14.29
C LYS A 4 1.35 3.46 15.58
N SER A 5 2.63 3.35 15.93
CA SER A 5 3.22 4.21 16.96
C SER A 5 3.59 5.56 16.33
N ALA A 6 3.56 6.64 17.12
CA ALA A 6 3.80 8.03 16.69
C ALA A 6 5.19 8.29 16.05
N LYS A 7 6.06 7.28 16.00
CA LYS A 7 7.46 7.38 15.60
C LYS A 7 7.85 6.47 14.42
N GLU A 8 6.95 5.69 13.86
CA GLU A 8 7.27 4.80 12.73
C GLU A 8 6.95 5.48 11.40
N ASP A 9 7.71 6.55 11.13
CA ASP A 9 7.85 7.10 9.79
C ASP A 9 8.54 6.03 8.94
N THR A 10 7.74 5.28 8.20
CA THR A 10 8.30 4.32 7.25
C THR A 10 8.53 4.99 5.93
N THR A 11 9.63 4.61 5.28
CA THR A 11 10.00 5.02 3.92
C THR A 11 8.81 4.89 2.95
N LEU A 12 7.96 3.86 3.12
CA LEU A 12 6.69 3.71 2.40
C LEU A 12 5.78 4.94 2.53
N CYS A 13 5.49 5.37 3.76
CA CYS A 13 4.53 6.45 3.99
C CYS A 13 5.09 7.78 3.46
N VAL A 14 6.37 8.04 3.71
CA VAL A 14 7.07 9.24 3.25
C VAL A 14 7.10 9.32 1.71
N ASN A 15 7.38 8.20 1.04
CA ASN A 15 7.61 8.20 -0.40
C ASN A 15 6.35 8.03 -1.25
N PHE A 16 5.35 7.31 -0.74
CA PHE A 16 4.18 6.89 -1.53
C PHE A 16 2.86 7.44 -1.02
N CYS A 17 2.72 7.81 0.25
CA CYS A 17 1.42 8.17 0.81
C CYS A 17 1.15 9.68 0.73
N ARG A 18 0.28 10.10 -0.20
CA ARG A 18 -0.19 11.50 -0.28
C ARG A 18 -0.95 12.00 0.97
N TYR A 19 -1.43 11.09 1.81
CA TYR A 19 -2.19 11.41 3.02
C TYR A 19 -1.31 11.49 4.27
N TYR A 20 -0.07 11.03 4.18
CA TYR A 20 0.87 11.05 5.28
C TYR A 20 1.20 12.49 5.69
N LYS A 21 1.18 12.76 6.99
CA LYS A 21 1.52 14.06 7.57
C LYS A 21 2.60 13.86 8.65
N PRO A 22 3.83 14.38 8.44
CA PRO A 22 4.91 14.26 9.41
C PRO A 22 4.51 14.72 10.81
N GLY A 23 4.91 13.96 11.83
CA GLY A 23 4.64 14.28 13.24
C GLY A 23 3.19 14.08 13.69
N ARG A 24 2.28 13.60 12.81
CA ARG A 24 0.92 13.23 13.19
C ARG A 24 0.89 11.77 13.62
N ASN A 25 0.36 11.50 14.82
CA ASN A 25 0.13 10.13 15.26
C ASN A 25 -1.12 9.58 14.56
N GLU A 26 -0.94 8.71 13.57
CA GLU A 26 -2.03 8.02 12.89
C GLU A 26 -2.51 6.85 13.75
N GLU A 27 -3.76 6.87 14.19
CA GLU A 27 -4.33 5.80 15.03
C GLU A 27 -4.38 4.44 14.29
N PHE A 28 -4.54 4.48 12.97
CA PHE A 28 -4.72 3.29 12.13
C PHE A 28 -3.72 3.24 10.97
N ALA A 29 -3.12 2.07 10.75
CA ALA A 29 -2.36 1.80 9.53
C ALA A 29 -3.29 1.53 8.34
N CYS A 30 -2.91 1.98 7.14
CA CYS A 30 -3.56 1.52 5.91
C CYS A 30 -3.19 0.05 5.62
N GLN A 31 -4.06 -0.69 4.94
CA GLN A 31 -3.82 -2.12 4.69
C GLN A 31 -2.55 -2.38 3.89
N GLY A 32 -2.21 -1.52 2.92
CA GLY A 32 -0.96 -1.66 2.18
C GLY A 32 0.29 -1.53 3.06
N PHE A 33 0.25 -0.69 4.10
CA PHE A 33 1.33 -0.63 5.09
C PHE A 33 1.43 -1.94 5.88
N VAL A 34 0.30 -2.47 6.34
CA VAL A 34 0.26 -3.72 7.13
C VAL A 34 0.88 -4.87 6.35
N VAL A 35 0.54 -5.00 5.06
CA VAL A 35 1.11 -6.03 4.17
C VAL A 35 2.62 -5.86 4.02
N VAL A 36 3.09 -4.69 3.59
CA VAL A 36 4.53 -4.45 3.35
C VAL A 36 5.35 -4.63 4.61
N HIS A 37 4.87 -4.10 5.73
CA HIS A 37 5.53 -4.24 7.01
C HIS A 37 5.57 -5.70 7.49
N GLY A 38 4.49 -6.45 7.27
CA GLY A 38 4.45 -7.89 7.54
C GLY A 38 5.48 -8.67 6.73
N LEU A 39 5.61 -8.38 5.44
CA LEU A 39 6.60 -9.00 4.56
C LEU A 39 8.03 -8.70 4.99
N ILE A 40 8.32 -7.45 5.35
CA ILE A 40 9.65 -7.05 5.85
C ILE A 40 9.97 -7.76 7.17
N LYS A 41 9.00 -7.86 8.10
CA LYS A 41 9.16 -8.63 9.33
C LYS A 41 9.41 -10.12 9.09
N LYS A 42 8.86 -10.68 8.01
CA LYS A 42 9.13 -12.05 7.54
C LYS A 42 10.50 -12.17 6.82
N GLY A 43 11.31 -11.10 6.76
CA GLY A 43 12.65 -11.11 6.18
C GLY A 43 12.73 -10.74 4.70
N ARG A 44 11.62 -10.32 4.07
CA ARG A 44 11.64 -9.87 2.67
C ARG A 44 12.38 -8.54 2.55
N LYS A 45 13.24 -8.45 1.55
CA LYS A 45 13.87 -7.20 1.11
C LYS A 45 13.03 -6.65 -0.04
N LEU A 46 12.34 -5.53 0.20
CA LEU A 46 11.48 -4.87 -0.78
C LEU A 46 12.00 -3.46 -1.01
N SER A 47 12.07 -3.01 -2.26
CA SER A 47 12.34 -1.61 -2.54
C SER A 47 11.24 -0.72 -1.97
N GLN A 48 11.63 0.34 -1.26
CA GLN A 48 10.71 1.35 -0.74
C GLN A 48 11.08 2.76 -1.22
N GLU A 49 12.01 2.85 -2.17
CA GLU A 49 12.35 4.11 -2.80
C GLU A 49 11.28 4.50 -3.80
N LYS A 50 11.02 5.80 -3.93
CA LYS A 50 10.07 6.29 -4.93
C LYS A 50 10.69 6.08 -6.32
N PRO A 51 10.09 5.26 -7.20
CA PRO A 51 10.67 5.05 -8.52
C PRO A 51 10.48 6.30 -9.39
N GLY A 52 11.41 6.53 -10.32
CA GLY A 52 11.27 7.57 -11.34
C GLY A 52 10.09 7.30 -12.29
N ILE A 53 9.82 6.02 -12.56
CA ILE A 53 8.68 5.54 -13.36
C ILE A 53 8.02 4.40 -12.59
N ALA A 54 6.71 4.52 -12.36
CA ALA A 54 5.95 3.48 -11.67
C ALA A 54 5.65 2.31 -12.62
N GLU A 55 6.33 1.18 -12.40
CA GLU A 55 5.93 -0.10 -12.98
C GLU A 55 4.53 -0.50 -12.53
N LYS A 56 3.74 -1.07 -13.43
CA LYS A 56 2.38 -1.57 -13.12
C LYS A 56 2.23 -2.98 -13.65
N PRO A 57 1.56 -3.87 -12.90
CA PRO A 57 1.20 -5.17 -13.41
C PRO A 57 0.11 -5.05 -14.49
N ASP A 58 -0.18 -6.16 -15.16
CA ASP A 58 -1.32 -6.26 -16.05
C ASP A 58 -2.64 -6.00 -15.31
N ALA A 59 -3.69 -5.66 -16.07
CA ALA A 59 -4.99 -5.29 -15.53
C ALA A 59 -5.63 -6.38 -14.65
N ARG A 60 -5.42 -7.66 -14.98
CA ARG A 60 -5.98 -8.78 -14.20
C ARG A 60 -5.29 -8.88 -12.85
N THR A 61 -3.96 -8.83 -12.83
CA THR A 61 -3.15 -8.81 -11.61
C THR A 61 -3.49 -7.59 -10.75
N LEU A 62 -3.72 -6.42 -11.36
CA LEU A 62 -4.09 -5.20 -10.64
C LEU A 62 -5.46 -5.32 -9.96
N GLU A 63 -6.47 -5.89 -10.64
CA GLU A 63 -7.79 -6.12 -10.04
C GLU A 63 -7.74 -7.17 -8.93
N GLN A 64 -6.90 -8.21 -9.06
CA GLN A 64 -6.68 -9.17 -7.98
C GLN A 64 -6.01 -8.51 -6.77
N LEU A 65 -5.02 -7.65 -6.97
CA LEU A 65 -4.38 -6.87 -5.92
C LEU A 65 -5.41 -5.99 -5.19
N LYS A 66 -6.27 -5.30 -5.95
CA LYS A 66 -7.38 -4.49 -5.43
C LYS A 66 -8.32 -5.32 -4.56
N GLY A 67 -8.69 -6.51 -5.02
CA GLY A 67 -9.50 -7.45 -4.24
C GLY A 67 -8.87 -7.80 -2.89
N ARG A 68 -7.57 -8.14 -2.85
CA ARG A 68 -6.88 -8.54 -1.61
C ARG A 68 -6.65 -7.37 -0.65
N VAL A 69 -6.13 -6.25 -1.15
CA VAL A 69 -5.73 -5.13 -0.30
C VAL A 69 -6.94 -4.30 0.13
N CYS A 70 -7.89 -4.04 -0.76
CA CYS A 70 -8.97 -3.13 -0.43
C CYS A 70 -10.06 -3.80 0.39
N SER A 71 -10.35 -5.10 0.21
CA SER A 71 -11.40 -5.81 0.98
C SER A 71 -11.15 -5.82 2.48
N ALA A 72 -9.88 -5.88 2.91
CA ALA A 72 -9.48 -5.82 4.32
C ALA A 72 -9.18 -4.38 4.82
N CYS A 73 -9.34 -3.36 3.97
CA CYS A 73 -8.96 -1.99 4.31
C CYS A 73 -10.02 -1.30 5.15
N SER A 74 -9.64 -0.86 6.36
CA SER A 74 -10.54 -0.13 7.28
C SER A 74 -11.05 1.21 6.74
N PHE A 75 -10.43 1.75 5.68
CA PHE A 75 -10.83 3.00 5.05
C PHE A 75 -11.79 2.81 3.84
N ARG A 76 -12.16 1.59 3.49
CA ARG A 76 -12.79 1.25 2.19
C ARG A 76 -14.12 1.94 1.90
N GLU A 77 -15.08 1.89 2.83
CA GLU A 77 -16.49 2.15 2.49
C GLU A 77 -16.89 3.63 2.55
N ALA A 78 -16.24 4.42 3.40
CA ALA A 78 -16.58 5.84 3.58
C ALA A 78 -15.43 6.80 3.24
N ASP A 79 -14.18 6.34 3.31
CA ASP A 79 -12.99 7.23 3.33
C ASP A 79 -12.00 6.97 2.18
N CYS A 80 -12.39 6.16 1.19
CA CYS A 80 -11.50 5.76 0.10
C CYS A 80 -12.01 6.23 -1.26
N ASP A 81 -11.59 7.43 -1.67
CA ASP A 81 -11.87 7.99 -3.00
C ASP A 81 -11.54 7.02 -4.14
N PHE A 82 -10.47 6.24 -3.99
CA PHE A 82 -10.06 5.24 -4.98
C PHE A 82 -11.14 4.17 -5.22
N ILE A 83 -11.80 3.70 -4.17
CA ILE A 83 -12.88 2.70 -4.30
C ILE A 83 -14.17 3.36 -4.76
N LEU A 84 -14.52 4.50 -4.16
CA LEU A 84 -15.75 5.24 -4.48
C LEU A 84 -15.80 5.70 -5.93
N SER A 85 -14.64 6.04 -6.51
CA SER A 85 -14.54 6.48 -7.90
C SER A 85 -14.35 5.33 -8.91
N GLY A 86 -14.45 4.07 -8.45
CA GLY A 86 -14.25 2.90 -9.30
C GLY A 86 -12.79 2.69 -9.76
N GLY A 87 -11.82 3.31 -9.09
CA GLY A 87 -10.39 3.20 -9.42
C GLY A 87 -9.84 4.35 -10.27
N THR A 88 -10.63 5.38 -10.53
CA THR A 88 -10.22 6.56 -11.32
C THR A 88 -9.41 7.58 -10.51
N ALA A 89 -9.62 7.65 -9.20
CA ALA A 89 -8.84 8.50 -8.31
C ALA A 89 -7.45 7.88 -8.08
N SER A 90 -6.53 8.65 -7.50
CA SER A 90 -5.22 8.10 -7.12
C SER A 90 -5.40 7.06 -6.01
N PRO A 91 -4.75 5.89 -6.10
CA PRO A 91 -4.75 4.92 -5.01
C PRO A 91 -3.99 5.44 -3.78
N CYS A 92 -4.17 4.78 -2.65
CA CYS A 92 -3.37 5.04 -1.46
C CYS A 92 -1.90 4.62 -1.66
N GLY A 93 -0.99 5.19 -0.87
CA GLY A 93 0.45 4.93 -1.04
C GLY A 93 0.84 3.47 -0.91
N GLY A 94 0.22 2.74 0.02
CA GLY A 94 0.47 1.31 0.17
C GLY A 94 0.05 0.49 -1.05
N PHE A 95 -1.08 0.83 -1.67
CA PHE A 95 -1.51 0.18 -2.92
C PHE A 95 -0.61 0.53 -4.10
N ALA A 96 -0.18 1.80 -4.19
CA ALA A 96 0.74 2.26 -5.23
C ALA A 96 2.10 1.52 -5.14
N LEU A 97 2.65 1.38 -3.94
CA LEU A 97 3.89 0.63 -3.72
C LEU A 97 3.72 -0.85 -4.06
N LEU A 98 2.67 -1.51 -3.57
CA LEU A 98 2.43 -2.93 -3.86
C LEU A 98 2.25 -3.18 -5.36
N SER A 99 1.53 -2.29 -6.06
CA SER A 99 1.41 -2.35 -7.52
C SER A 99 2.78 -2.25 -8.19
N HIS A 100 3.61 -1.31 -7.73
CA HIS A 100 4.97 -1.16 -8.25
C HIS A 100 5.82 -2.41 -8.04
N LEU A 101 5.86 -2.96 -6.83
CA LEU A 101 6.64 -4.14 -6.48
C LEU A 101 6.24 -5.38 -7.28
N ILE A 102 4.95 -5.52 -7.59
CA ILE A 102 4.49 -6.60 -8.47
C ILE A 102 4.87 -6.33 -9.93
N GLY A 103 4.72 -5.08 -10.39
CA GLY A 103 5.15 -4.67 -11.73
C GLY A 103 6.64 -4.87 -11.97
N SER A 104 7.47 -4.59 -10.95
CA SER A 104 8.93 -4.78 -10.98
C SER A 104 9.37 -6.23 -10.69
N ARG A 105 8.43 -7.13 -10.38
CA ARG A 105 8.68 -8.55 -10.01
C ARG A 105 9.49 -8.76 -8.73
N GLU A 106 9.48 -7.79 -7.82
CA GLU A 106 10.05 -7.92 -6.47
C GLU A 106 9.10 -8.64 -5.50
N LEU A 107 7.81 -8.64 -5.82
CA LEU A 107 6.75 -9.25 -5.04
C LEU A 107 5.79 -9.99 -5.96
N ASN A 108 5.32 -11.16 -5.54
CA ASN A 108 4.27 -11.89 -6.26
C ASN A 108 2.93 -11.75 -5.52
N LEU A 109 1.82 -11.85 -6.26
CA LEU A 109 0.48 -11.71 -5.67
C LEU A 109 0.24 -12.74 -4.56
N GLU A 110 0.76 -13.96 -4.70
CA GLU A 110 0.60 -15.07 -3.76
C GLU A 110 1.18 -14.76 -2.37
N GLU A 111 2.10 -13.81 -2.29
CA GLU A 111 2.72 -13.38 -1.04
C GLU A 111 1.88 -12.36 -0.27
N ILE A 112 0.81 -11.86 -0.88
CA ILE A 112 -0.14 -10.92 -0.27
C ILE A 112 -1.31 -11.72 0.31
N GLU A 113 -1.31 -11.82 1.63
CA GLU A 113 -2.36 -12.40 2.48
C GLU A 113 -3.50 -11.41 2.75
#